data_AF-A0A482D2K5-F1
#
_entry.id   AF-A0A482D2K5-F1
#
_cell.length_a   1.000
_cell.length_b   1.000
_cell.length_c   1.000
_cell.angle_alpha   90.00
_cell.angle_beta   90.00
_cell.angle_gamma   90.00
#
_symmetry.space_group_name_H-M   'P 1'
#
loop_
_entity.id
_entity.type
_entity.pdbx_description
1 polymer ?
#
loop_
_entity_poly.entity_id
_entity_poly.type
_entity_poly.pdbx_seq_one_letter_code
_entity_poly.pdbx_strand_id
1 'polypeptide(L)'
;MVPTELITKTLQLRVIRPLYFEEIEKELAELKEQKEKEFEETNSLLLESKKIDAKSLKKLKRKARSSAAVEFWKIAKEKYPDILTKPEMEFIFSEMQKMMARFYNKSMTNIFIEMNNDEKVNPLSLISKASTEANQVIKCSSISSGLNRKIAGSINKTKFKQVRDGLISLPTARTETFPISFYKSTANKDEIPISKINLPSEEEADLTITLPFPFFEIKKEKKGQKAYSYFNIIEKSGRSNNKIDLLLSTHRRQRRKGWKEEGGTSAEIRRLMEGEFDKEWEIYLGEAEKSEKAKNDLIKNMTRGKLSKDIKEQLEDIQVKYFSDNNVESWNDLSKEQKQELSKLRKKKVEELKDWKHVKEILKTRAKIGWVELKRGKRQRDRNKWFVNITITRPPFINKELDDTKFGGIDLGVKVPFVCAVHGSPARLIIKENEILQFNKMVSARNRQITKDSEQRKGRGKKNKFIKKEIFNERNELFRKKIIERWANQIVKFFEDQKCATVQIENLESFDRTSYK
;
A
#
# COMPACT_ATOMS: atom_id res chain seq x y z
N MET A 1 1.41 -29.67 8.04
CA MET A 1 0.45 -28.77 8.73
C MET A 1 0.10 -27.61 7.80
N VAL A 2 -1.14 -27.12 7.81
CA VAL A 2 -1.51 -25.90 7.03
C VAL A 2 -1.10 -24.68 7.86
N PRO A 3 -0.16 -23.84 7.40
CA PRO A 3 0.25 -22.67 8.16
C PRO A 3 -0.87 -21.63 8.14
N THR A 4 -1.15 -21.06 9.30
CA THR A 4 -2.32 -20.19 9.51
C THR A 4 -1.98 -18.71 9.41
N GLU A 5 -0.68 -18.37 9.40
CA GLU A 5 -0.21 -17.00 9.27
C GLU A 5 -0.23 -16.56 7.81
N LEU A 6 -1.04 -15.56 7.52
CA LEU A 6 -1.14 -15.00 6.18
C LEU A 6 0.03 -14.07 5.90
N ILE A 7 0.61 -14.19 4.71
CA ILE A 7 1.69 -13.32 4.26
C ILE A 7 1.09 -12.07 3.65
N THR A 8 1.48 -10.90 4.14
CA THR A 8 1.11 -9.62 3.52
C THR A 8 2.27 -9.08 2.69
N LYS A 9 1.98 -8.64 1.47
CA LYS A 9 2.98 -8.06 0.58
C LYS A 9 2.45 -6.82 -0.12
N THR A 10 3.31 -5.83 -0.29
CA THR A 10 2.94 -4.56 -0.91
C THR A 10 3.55 -4.43 -2.29
N LEU A 11 2.70 -4.30 -3.30
CA LEU A 11 3.05 -4.05 -4.69
C LEU A 11 2.96 -2.55 -4.96
N GLN A 12 4.12 -1.92 -5.20
CA GLN A 12 4.18 -0.49 -5.54
C GLN A 12 4.18 -0.28 -7.05
N LEU A 13 3.18 0.45 -7.54
CA LEU A 13 2.99 0.80 -8.94
C LEU A 13 2.85 2.31 -9.11
N ARG A 14 3.26 2.83 -10.27
CA ARG A 14 3.18 4.25 -10.59
C ARG A 14 1.84 4.54 -11.27
N VAL A 15 1.14 5.57 -10.82
CA VAL A 15 -0.04 6.11 -11.52
C VAL A 15 0.43 6.83 -12.79
N ILE A 16 -0.10 6.42 -13.93
CA ILE A 16 0.14 7.10 -15.21
C ILE A 16 -0.79 8.31 -15.32
N ARG A 17 -2.09 8.05 -15.20
CA ARG A 17 -3.22 8.99 -15.36
C ARG A 17 -4.53 8.33 -14.89
N PRO A 18 -5.63 9.08 -14.76
CA PRO A 18 -6.97 8.51 -14.70
C PRO A 18 -7.26 7.66 -15.94
N LEU A 19 -8.02 6.58 -15.76
CA LEU A 19 -8.63 5.85 -16.85
C LEU A 19 -9.96 6.53 -17.20
N TYR A 20 -10.25 6.66 -18.49
CA TYR A 20 -11.44 7.31 -19.01
C TYR A 20 -12.44 6.30 -19.57
N PHE A 21 -13.62 6.79 -19.96
CA PHE A 21 -14.58 6.00 -20.73
C PHE A 21 -13.96 5.49 -22.03
N GLU A 22 -14.44 4.34 -22.51
CA GLU A 22 -13.87 3.65 -23.66
C GLU A 22 -13.82 4.53 -24.92
N GLU A 23 -14.84 5.36 -25.14
CA GLU A 23 -14.90 6.33 -26.24
C GLU A 23 -13.74 7.34 -26.18
N ILE A 24 -13.48 7.91 -25.01
CA ILE A 24 -12.38 8.87 -24.79
C ILE A 24 -11.03 8.18 -24.95
N GLU A 25 -10.90 6.93 -24.50
CA GLU A 25 -9.68 6.15 -24.66
C GLU A 25 -9.39 5.82 -26.13
N LYS A 26 -10.44 5.54 -26.93
CA LYS A 26 -10.35 5.35 -28.39
C LYS A 26 -9.94 6.64 -29.09
N GLU A 27 -10.62 7.76 -28.82
CA GLU A 27 -10.26 9.08 -29.38
C GLU A 27 -8.81 9.46 -29.04
N LEU A 28 -8.38 9.22 -27.80
CA LEU A 28 -7.00 9.47 -27.37
C LEU A 28 -5.98 8.56 -28.08
N ALA A 29 -6.36 7.32 -28.38
CA ALA A 29 -5.51 6.38 -29.12
C ALA A 29 -5.36 6.83 -30.58
N GLU A 30 -6.47 7.14 -31.25
CA GLU A 30 -6.50 7.62 -32.64
C GLU A 30 -5.68 8.91 -32.81
N LEU A 31 -5.83 9.89 -31.92
CA LEU A 31 -5.06 11.13 -31.96
C LEU A 31 -3.55 10.93 -31.75
N LYS A 32 -3.16 9.98 -30.89
CA LYS A 32 -1.74 9.64 -30.73
C LYS A 32 -1.18 8.99 -31.97
N GLU A 33 -1.96 8.14 -32.63
CA GLU A 33 -1.56 7.49 -33.88
C GLU A 33 -1.44 8.50 -35.02
N GLN A 34 -2.43 9.39 -35.19
CA GLN A 34 -2.39 10.48 -36.18
C GLN A 34 -1.16 11.38 -35.98
N LYS A 35 -0.91 11.84 -34.76
CA LYS A 35 0.26 12.69 -34.45
C LYS A 35 1.60 11.98 -34.61
N GLU A 36 1.61 10.65 -34.50
CA GLU A 36 2.79 9.86 -34.81
C GLU A 36 3.02 9.73 -36.31
N LYS A 37 1.96 9.50 -37.10
CA LYS A 37 2.02 9.51 -38.57
C LYS A 37 2.46 10.87 -39.10
N GLU A 38 1.86 11.97 -38.65
CA GLU A 38 2.28 13.33 -38.99
C GLU A 38 3.77 13.56 -38.66
N PHE A 39 4.23 13.07 -37.50
CA PHE A 39 5.63 13.20 -37.10
C PHE A 39 6.55 12.37 -38.01
N GLU A 40 6.14 11.18 -38.41
CA GLU A 40 6.88 10.32 -39.34
C GLU A 40 6.97 10.93 -40.74
N GLU A 41 5.86 11.45 -41.26
CA GLU A 41 5.81 12.15 -42.54
C GLU A 41 6.72 13.39 -42.55
N THR A 42 6.59 14.24 -41.52
CA THR A 42 7.39 15.47 -41.38
C THR A 42 8.89 15.19 -41.27
N ASN A 43 9.28 14.04 -40.68
CA ASN A 43 10.68 13.67 -40.47
C ASN A 43 11.18 12.57 -41.41
N SER A 44 10.40 12.18 -42.43
CA SER A 44 10.74 11.12 -43.39
C SER A 44 12.10 11.37 -44.06
N LEU A 45 12.33 12.58 -44.56
CA LEU A 45 13.61 12.99 -45.16
C LEU A 45 14.79 12.94 -44.17
N LEU A 46 14.56 13.29 -42.90
CA LEU A 46 15.57 13.20 -41.85
C LEU A 46 15.88 11.75 -41.47
N LEU A 47 14.86 10.88 -41.47
CA LEU A 47 14.97 9.45 -41.24
C LEU A 47 15.78 8.76 -42.35
N GLU A 48 15.49 9.10 -43.61
CA GLU A 48 16.19 8.59 -44.79
C GLU A 48 17.67 8.99 -44.79
N SER A 49 17.98 10.21 -44.32
CA SER A 49 19.36 10.70 -44.26
C SER A 49 20.26 9.99 -43.23
N LYS A 50 19.74 9.05 -42.42
CA LYS A 50 20.43 8.34 -41.31
C LYS A 50 21.16 9.26 -40.30
N LYS A 51 20.92 10.57 -40.30
CA LYS A 51 21.61 11.54 -39.43
C LYS A 51 21.16 11.48 -37.97
N ILE A 52 20.06 10.80 -37.66
CA ILE A 52 19.49 10.72 -36.30
C ILE A 52 19.59 9.30 -35.77
N ASP A 53 20.25 9.12 -34.62
CA ASP A 53 20.29 7.82 -33.96
C ASP A 53 18.89 7.38 -33.48
N ALA A 54 18.64 6.07 -33.45
CA ALA A 54 17.34 5.51 -33.06
C ALA A 54 16.87 5.98 -31.67
N LYS A 55 17.81 6.32 -30.78
CA LYS A 55 17.54 6.81 -29.43
C LYS A 55 17.00 8.25 -29.43
N SER A 56 17.56 9.14 -30.24
CA SER A 56 17.08 10.52 -30.38
C SER A 56 15.74 10.56 -31.10
N LEU A 57 15.56 9.74 -32.14
CA LEU A 57 14.27 9.60 -32.81
C LEU A 57 13.17 9.16 -31.82
N LYS A 58 13.43 8.14 -31.00
CA LYS A 58 12.49 7.68 -29.96
C LYS A 58 12.18 8.77 -28.94
N LYS A 59 13.14 9.65 -28.64
CA LYS A 59 12.93 10.80 -27.75
C LYS A 59 12.06 11.88 -28.39
N LEU A 60 12.24 12.15 -29.68
CA LEU A 60 11.43 13.10 -30.44
C LEU A 60 9.99 12.60 -30.60
N LYS A 61 9.78 11.35 -31.01
CA LYS A 61 8.46 10.70 -31.06
C LYS A 61 7.72 10.82 -29.72
N ARG A 62 8.41 10.57 -28.60
CA ARG A 62 7.84 10.76 -27.24
C ARG A 62 7.46 12.20 -26.94
N LYS A 63 8.23 13.17 -27.43
CA LYS A 63 7.94 14.60 -27.26
C LYS A 63 6.70 15.00 -28.07
N ALA A 64 6.61 14.57 -29.33
CA ALA A 64 5.44 14.78 -30.18
C ALA A 64 4.16 14.17 -29.59
N ARG A 65 4.21 12.91 -29.14
CA ARG A 65 3.08 12.28 -28.42
C ARG A 65 2.70 13.04 -27.14
N SER A 66 3.67 13.67 -26.46
CA SER A 66 3.38 14.45 -25.25
C SER A 66 2.72 15.80 -25.52
N SER A 67 3.05 16.47 -26.64
CA SER A 67 2.37 17.71 -27.05
C SER A 67 0.95 17.44 -27.52
N ALA A 68 0.76 16.38 -28.31
CA ALA A 68 -0.57 15.92 -28.73
C ALA A 68 -1.51 15.69 -27.54
N ALA A 69 -0.99 15.10 -26.45
CA ALA A 69 -1.78 14.88 -25.25
C ALA A 69 -2.29 16.21 -24.64
N VAL A 70 -1.47 17.28 -24.63
CA VAL A 70 -1.89 18.57 -24.05
C VAL A 70 -3.03 19.21 -24.83
N GLU A 71 -2.95 19.15 -26.16
CA GLU A 71 -3.98 19.67 -27.06
C GLU A 71 -5.27 18.84 -26.96
N PHE A 72 -5.15 17.51 -26.97
CA PHE A 72 -6.27 16.60 -26.72
C PHE A 72 -6.99 16.92 -25.42
N TRP A 73 -6.27 17.16 -24.32
CA TRP A 73 -6.92 17.44 -23.04
C TRP A 73 -7.71 18.75 -23.03
N LYS A 74 -7.40 19.71 -23.90
CA LYS A 74 -8.23 20.91 -24.05
C LYS A 74 -9.54 20.56 -24.74
N ILE A 75 -9.47 19.91 -25.90
CA ILE A 75 -10.63 19.51 -26.71
C ILE A 75 -11.51 18.53 -25.91
N ALA A 76 -10.92 17.53 -25.27
CA ALA A 76 -11.63 16.55 -24.46
C ALA A 76 -12.33 17.19 -23.26
N LYS A 77 -11.77 18.26 -22.68
CA LYS A 77 -12.40 18.98 -21.57
C LYS A 77 -13.56 19.86 -22.04
N GLU A 78 -13.51 20.36 -23.28
CA GLU A 78 -14.63 21.06 -23.90
C GLU A 78 -15.77 20.09 -24.24
N LYS A 79 -15.45 18.92 -24.81
CA LYS A 79 -16.43 17.87 -25.15
C LYS A 79 -17.00 17.15 -23.92
N TYR A 80 -16.17 16.90 -22.92
CA TYR A 80 -16.52 16.18 -21.69
C TYR A 80 -16.11 17.03 -20.47
N PRO A 81 -16.93 18.01 -20.04
CA PRO A 81 -16.59 18.93 -18.94
C PRO A 81 -16.22 18.23 -17.62
N ASP A 82 -16.86 17.08 -17.35
CA ASP A 82 -16.64 16.28 -16.15
C ASP A 82 -15.37 15.41 -16.20
N ILE A 83 -14.64 15.38 -17.32
CA ILE A 83 -13.44 14.55 -17.45
C ILE A 83 -12.37 14.96 -16.43
N LEU A 84 -11.85 14.00 -15.68
CA LEU A 84 -10.80 14.24 -14.71
C LEU A 84 -9.43 14.27 -15.40
N THR A 85 -8.89 15.45 -15.66
CA THR A 85 -7.56 15.54 -16.25
C THR A 85 -6.48 15.12 -15.25
N LYS A 86 -5.31 14.73 -15.75
CA LYS A 86 -4.18 14.37 -14.89
C LYS A 86 -3.77 15.49 -13.92
N PRO A 87 -3.63 16.77 -14.32
CA PRO A 87 -3.30 17.85 -13.39
C PRO A 87 -4.35 18.04 -12.29
N GLU A 88 -5.64 17.93 -12.63
CA GLU A 88 -6.74 18.01 -11.65
C GLU A 88 -6.67 16.85 -10.65
N MET A 89 -6.45 15.62 -11.11
CA MET A 89 -6.23 14.45 -10.25
C MET A 89 -5.04 14.67 -9.31
N GLU A 90 -3.90 15.12 -9.83
CA GLU A 90 -2.70 15.37 -9.01
C GLU A 90 -2.94 16.47 -7.95
N PHE A 91 -3.74 17.48 -8.27
CA PHE A 91 -4.17 18.52 -7.35
C PHE A 91 -5.08 17.96 -6.25
N ILE A 92 -6.15 17.24 -6.63
CA ILE A 92 -7.09 16.58 -5.70
C ILE A 92 -6.35 15.66 -4.73
N PHE A 93 -5.47 14.80 -5.25
CA PHE A 93 -4.68 13.90 -4.42
C PHE A 93 -3.78 14.67 -3.47
N SER A 94 -3.21 15.81 -3.88
CA SER A 94 -2.38 16.63 -3.00
C SER A 94 -3.18 17.26 -1.86
N GLU A 95 -4.37 17.79 -2.14
CA GLU A 95 -5.24 18.39 -1.14
C GLU A 95 -5.79 17.35 -0.16
N MET A 96 -6.24 16.20 -0.68
CA MET A 96 -6.62 15.06 0.16
C MET A 96 -5.49 14.61 1.07
N GLN A 97 -4.26 14.56 0.56
CA GLN A 97 -3.09 14.19 1.36
C GLN A 97 -2.84 15.14 2.53
N LYS A 98 -2.94 16.45 2.27
CA LYS A 98 -2.80 17.49 3.31
C LYS A 98 -3.92 17.38 4.34
N MET A 99 -5.16 17.20 3.87
CA MET A 99 -6.33 17.04 4.74
C MET A 99 -6.16 15.81 5.64
N MET A 100 -5.77 14.66 5.09
CA MET A 100 -5.56 13.43 5.87
C MET A 100 -4.48 13.60 6.94
N ALA A 101 -3.37 14.27 6.61
CA ALA A 101 -2.31 14.53 7.58
C ALA A 101 -2.75 15.48 8.70
N ARG A 102 -3.56 16.51 8.38
CA ARG A 102 -4.12 17.43 9.37
C ARG A 102 -5.07 16.70 10.32
N PHE A 103 -5.98 15.88 9.78
CA PHE A 103 -6.87 15.05 10.59
C PHE A 103 -6.09 14.10 11.48
N TYR A 104 -5.13 13.36 10.92
CA TYR A 104 -4.27 12.46 11.70
C TYR A 104 -3.62 13.18 12.88
N ASN A 105 -2.99 14.34 12.66
CA ASN A 105 -2.34 15.10 13.73
C ASN A 105 -3.35 15.60 14.77
N LYS A 106 -4.48 16.18 14.34
CA LYS A 106 -5.55 16.65 15.23
C LYS A 106 -6.09 15.51 16.10
N SER A 107 -6.41 14.37 15.49
CA SER A 107 -6.91 13.20 16.21
C SER A 107 -5.89 12.65 17.19
N MET A 108 -4.61 12.55 16.80
CA MET A 108 -3.54 12.11 17.73
C MET A 108 -3.43 13.05 18.93
N THR A 109 -3.50 14.37 18.73
CA THR A 109 -3.48 15.36 19.81
C THR A 109 -4.70 15.24 20.72
N ASN A 110 -5.91 15.15 20.15
CA ASN A 110 -7.14 15.02 20.93
C ASN A 110 -7.14 13.73 21.75
N ILE A 111 -6.75 12.60 21.16
CA ILE A 111 -6.65 11.31 21.85
C ILE A 111 -5.68 11.41 23.03
N PHE A 112 -4.54 12.07 22.83
CA PHE A 112 -3.56 12.24 23.90
C PHE A 112 -4.07 13.13 25.05
N ILE A 113 -4.74 14.24 24.72
CA ILE A 113 -5.34 15.13 25.73
C ILE A 113 -6.41 14.39 26.53
N GLU A 114 -7.34 13.70 25.86
CA GLU A 114 -8.43 12.98 26.51
C GLU A 114 -7.89 11.83 27.39
N MET A 115 -6.87 11.09 26.94
CA MET A 115 -6.23 10.03 27.73
C MET A 115 -5.43 10.54 28.95
N ASN A 116 -4.88 11.76 28.89
CA ASN A 116 -4.18 12.35 30.03
C ASN A 116 -5.16 12.91 31.07
N ASN A 117 -6.33 13.37 30.62
CA ASN A 117 -7.36 13.90 31.52
C ASN A 117 -8.12 12.78 32.24
N ASP A 118 -8.28 11.61 31.62
CA ASP A 118 -8.94 10.46 32.22
C ASP A 118 -8.26 9.14 31.84
N GLU A 119 -7.56 8.54 32.82
CA GLU A 119 -6.85 7.27 32.67
C GLU A 119 -7.76 6.09 32.34
N LYS A 120 -9.06 6.20 32.64
CA LYS A 120 -10.04 5.13 32.40
C LYS A 120 -10.56 5.14 30.97
N VAL A 121 -10.27 6.17 30.19
CA VAL A 121 -10.76 6.26 28.81
C VAL A 121 -10.10 5.18 27.94
N ASN A 122 -10.94 4.37 27.31
CA ASN A 122 -10.49 3.36 26.37
C ASN A 122 -9.98 4.02 25.07
N PRO A 123 -8.71 3.84 24.65
CA PRO A 123 -8.21 4.43 23.42
C PRO A 123 -9.03 4.07 22.17
N LEU A 124 -9.66 2.89 22.17
CA LEU A 124 -10.48 2.44 21.05
C LEU A 124 -11.75 3.28 20.86
N SER A 125 -12.36 3.79 21.93
CA SER A 125 -13.54 4.66 21.80
C SER A 125 -13.15 6.01 21.19
N LEU A 126 -12.01 6.57 21.61
CA LEU A 126 -11.48 7.82 21.06
C LEU A 126 -11.10 7.70 19.58
N ILE A 127 -10.49 6.57 19.22
CA ILE A 127 -10.20 6.22 17.83
C ILE A 127 -11.50 6.13 17.01
N SER A 128 -12.56 5.55 17.57
CA SER A 128 -13.87 5.48 16.92
C SER A 128 -14.47 6.87 16.71
N LYS A 129 -14.44 7.73 17.74
CA LYS A 129 -14.87 9.14 17.67
C LYS A 129 -14.13 9.90 16.56
N ALA A 130 -12.79 9.77 16.52
CA ALA A 130 -11.98 10.35 15.45
C ALA A 130 -12.33 9.81 14.05
N SER A 131 -12.72 8.54 13.94
CA SER A 131 -13.19 7.93 12.70
C SER A 131 -14.52 8.53 12.24
N THR A 132 -15.45 8.76 13.15
CA THR A 132 -16.74 9.39 12.85
C THR A 132 -16.55 10.83 12.40
N GLU A 133 -15.74 11.62 13.11
CA GLU A 133 -15.38 12.99 12.72
C GLU A 133 -14.72 13.02 11.34
N ALA A 134 -13.77 12.12 11.08
CA ALA A 134 -13.14 12.00 9.78
C ALA A 134 -14.17 11.66 8.69
N ASN A 135 -15.13 10.76 8.95
CA ASN A 135 -16.13 10.38 7.99
C ASN A 135 -17.12 11.52 7.65
N GLN A 136 -17.49 12.34 8.63
CA GLN A 136 -18.34 13.52 8.40
C GLN A 136 -17.69 14.53 7.45
N VAL A 137 -16.37 14.71 7.53
CA VAL A 137 -15.65 15.67 6.70
C VAL A 137 -15.21 15.09 5.37
N ILE A 138 -14.68 13.86 5.37
CA ILE A 138 -14.15 13.21 4.17
C ILE A 138 -15.28 12.69 3.28
N LYS A 139 -16.41 12.31 3.87
CA LYS A 139 -17.57 11.72 3.17
C LYS A 139 -17.19 10.53 2.29
N CYS A 140 -16.23 9.72 2.75
CA CYS A 140 -15.84 8.46 2.13
C CYS A 140 -15.39 7.46 3.20
N SER A 141 -16.20 6.44 3.47
CA SER A 141 -15.97 5.47 4.54
C SER A 141 -14.68 4.68 4.37
N SER A 142 -14.29 4.38 3.12
CA SER A 142 -13.04 3.67 2.80
C SER A 142 -11.80 4.45 3.24
N ILE A 143 -11.78 5.77 2.98
CA ILE A 143 -10.66 6.65 3.35
C ILE A 143 -10.64 6.89 4.85
N SER A 144 -11.79 7.15 5.46
CA SER A 144 -11.94 7.33 6.91
C SER A 144 -11.48 6.10 7.68
N SER A 145 -11.84 4.90 7.21
CA SER A 145 -11.40 3.63 7.78
C SER A 145 -9.88 3.42 7.63
N GLY A 146 -9.31 3.80 6.50
CA GLY A 146 -7.86 3.77 6.29
C GLY A 146 -7.11 4.72 7.22
N LEU A 147 -7.63 5.94 7.42
CA LEU A 147 -7.09 6.91 8.36
C LEU A 147 -7.18 6.40 9.81
N ASN A 148 -8.34 5.86 10.20
CA ASN A 148 -8.54 5.24 11.50
C ASN A 148 -7.50 4.13 11.76
N ARG A 149 -7.24 3.25 10.79
CA ARG A 149 -6.21 2.22 10.92
C ARG A 149 -4.80 2.80 11.07
N LYS A 150 -4.49 3.93 10.44
CA LYS A 150 -3.22 4.65 10.64
C LYS A 150 -3.10 5.22 12.04
N ILE A 151 -4.17 5.82 12.56
CA ILE A 151 -4.25 6.33 13.94
C ILE A 151 -4.06 5.17 14.93
N ALA A 152 -4.85 4.10 14.79
CA ALA A 152 -4.76 2.92 15.63
C ALA A 152 -3.37 2.25 15.59
N GLY A 153 -2.72 2.19 14.42
CA GLY A 153 -1.35 1.65 14.30
C GLY A 153 -0.27 2.48 15.00
N SER A 154 -0.54 3.76 15.23
CA SER A 154 0.33 4.66 16.00
C SER A 154 0.05 4.62 17.50
N ILE A 155 -1.17 4.23 17.89
CA ILE A 155 -1.62 4.11 19.28
C ILE A 155 -1.35 2.69 19.78
N ASN A 156 -0.19 2.50 20.39
CA ASN A 156 0.09 1.32 21.22
C ASN A 156 0.19 1.78 22.68
N LYS A 157 -0.41 1.03 23.62
CA LYS A 157 -0.33 1.28 25.08
C LYS A 157 1.10 1.56 25.53
N THR A 158 2.07 0.79 25.05
CA THR A 158 3.49 0.98 25.40
C THR A 158 4.03 2.31 24.90
N LYS A 159 3.73 2.68 23.65
CA LYS A 159 4.15 3.97 23.08
C LYS A 159 3.47 5.14 23.78
N PHE A 160 2.20 5.00 24.13
CA PHE A 160 1.47 6.05 24.87
C PHE A 160 2.03 6.27 26.25
N LYS A 161 2.33 5.18 26.98
CA LYS A 161 3.04 5.27 28.24
C LYS A 161 4.38 6.00 28.06
N GLN A 162 5.16 5.65 27.03
CA GLN A 162 6.39 6.36 26.70
C GLN A 162 6.18 7.86 26.36
N VAL A 163 5.09 8.24 25.69
CA VAL A 163 4.78 9.65 25.44
C VAL A 163 4.43 10.37 26.74
N ARG A 164 3.60 9.75 27.58
CA ARG A 164 3.19 10.28 28.88
C ARG A 164 4.37 10.46 29.83
N ASP A 165 5.28 9.49 29.83
CA ASP A 165 6.52 9.50 30.62
C ASP A 165 7.58 10.46 30.03
N GLY A 166 7.29 11.14 28.92
CA GLY A 166 8.22 12.06 28.25
C GLY A 166 9.38 11.38 27.52
N LEU A 167 9.38 10.05 27.40
CA LEU A 167 10.42 9.27 26.74
C LEU A 167 10.41 9.44 25.21
N ILE A 168 9.23 9.65 24.62
CA ILE A 168 9.09 9.90 23.18
C ILE A 168 8.08 11.04 22.93
N SER A 169 8.19 11.71 21.79
CA SER A 169 7.20 12.71 21.37
C SER A 169 5.98 12.07 20.71
N LEU A 170 4.85 12.80 20.73
CA LEU A 170 3.62 12.37 20.05
C LEU A 170 3.90 12.19 18.54
N PRO A 171 3.48 11.06 17.93
CA PRO A 171 3.76 10.82 16.52
C PRO A 171 2.97 11.79 15.65
N THR A 172 3.68 12.67 14.96
CA THR A 172 3.11 13.64 14.01
C THR A 172 3.49 13.30 12.57
N ALA A 173 2.57 13.58 11.66
CA ALA A 173 2.73 13.36 10.23
C ALA A 173 3.03 14.65 9.47
N ARG A 174 3.95 14.57 8.51
CA ARG A 174 4.16 15.64 7.52
C ARG A 174 3.17 15.52 6.37
N THR A 175 2.56 16.65 6.00
CA THR A 175 1.54 16.75 4.95
C THR A 175 2.01 16.28 3.57
N GLU A 176 3.27 16.56 3.20
CA GLU A 176 3.82 16.26 1.85
C GLU A 176 3.94 14.77 1.51
N THR A 177 3.90 13.87 2.49
CA THR A 177 4.17 12.43 2.26
C THR A 177 3.20 11.47 2.93
N PHE A 178 2.17 12.01 3.60
CA PHE A 178 1.18 11.18 4.27
C PHE A 178 0.39 10.35 3.25
N PRO A 179 0.15 9.05 3.44
CA PRO A 179 -0.60 8.27 2.46
C PRO A 179 -2.12 8.50 2.58
N ILE A 180 -2.82 8.58 1.44
CA ILE A 180 -4.28 8.40 1.41
C ILE A 180 -4.53 6.90 1.41
N SER A 181 -5.09 6.40 2.50
CA SER A 181 -5.27 4.95 2.71
C SER A 181 -6.73 4.59 2.45
N PHE A 182 -6.95 3.63 1.56
CA PHE A 182 -8.26 3.07 1.23
C PHE A 182 -8.36 1.70 1.85
N TYR A 183 -9.38 1.50 2.68
CA TYR A 183 -9.64 0.24 3.35
C TYR A 183 -11.02 -0.27 2.93
N LYS A 184 -11.15 -1.59 2.71
CA LYS A 184 -12.46 -2.20 2.47
C LYS A 184 -13.28 -2.07 3.76
N SER A 185 -14.36 -1.31 3.71
CA SER A 185 -15.32 -1.28 4.82
C SER A 185 -16.02 -2.63 4.89
N THR A 186 -16.28 -3.11 6.09
CA THR A 186 -17.03 -4.36 6.32
C THR A 186 -18.52 -4.16 6.08
N ALA A 187 -19.01 -2.96 6.37
CA ALA A 187 -20.41 -2.58 6.19
C ALA A 187 -20.82 -2.35 4.73
N ASN A 188 -19.90 -1.86 3.87
CA ASN A 188 -20.22 -1.56 2.48
C ASN A 188 -19.58 -2.60 1.57
N LYS A 189 -20.36 -3.22 0.68
CA LYS A 189 -19.90 -4.09 -0.42
C LYS A 189 -19.05 -3.35 -1.48
N ASP A 190 -18.48 -2.20 -1.13
CA ASP A 190 -17.56 -1.43 -1.96
C ASP A 190 -16.22 -2.20 -2.04
N GLU A 191 -16.18 -3.20 -2.91
CA GLU A 191 -14.92 -3.81 -3.31
C GLU A 191 -14.06 -2.75 -4.01
N ILE A 192 -12.74 -2.84 -3.85
CA ILE A 192 -11.78 -2.08 -4.68
C ILE A 192 -11.46 -3.02 -5.84
N PRO A 193 -12.18 -2.95 -6.98
CA PRO A 193 -11.90 -3.85 -8.07
C PRO A 193 -10.54 -3.50 -8.67
N ILE A 194 -9.76 -4.56 -8.90
CA ILE A 194 -8.56 -4.52 -9.72
C ILE A 194 -8.90 -5.30 -10.97
N SER A 195 -8.73 -4.66 -12.12
CA SER A 195 -9.02 -5.26 -13.42
C SER A 195 -7.80 -5.12 -14.33
N LYS A 196 -7.69 -6.07 -15.25
CA LYS A 196 -6.80 -5.98 -16.40
C LYS A 196 -7.57 -5.30 -17.52
N ILE A 197 -6.99 -4.28 -18.14
CA ILE A 197 -7.55 -3.65 -19.33
C ILE A 197 -6.55 -3.75 -20.46
N ASN A 198 -7.00 -4.33 -21.56
CA ASN A 198 -6.27 -4.28 -22.83
C ASN A 198 -6.68 -2.97 -23.50
N LEU A 199 -5.79 -1.99 -23.53
CA LEU A 199 -6.05 -0.75 -24.27
C LEU A 199 -5.93 -1.04 -25.77
N PRO A 200 -6.79 -0.46 -26.63
CA PRO A 200 -6.85 -0.77 -28.06
C PRO A 200 -5.50 -0.61 -28.80
N SER A 201 -4.65 0.29 -28.30
CA SER A 201 -3.38 0.67 -28.93
C SER A 201 -2.13 0.00 -28.35
N GLU A 202 -2.24 -0.89 -27.36
CA GLU A 202 -1.08 -1.48 -26.69
C GLU A 202 -1.13 -3.01 -26.72
N GLU A 203 -0.10 -3.63 -27.31
CA GLU A 203 0.14 -5.09 -27.24
C GLU A 203 0.38 -5.56 -25.78
N GLU A 204 0.75 -4.63 -24.89
CA GLU A 204 1.02 -4.86 -23.47
C GLU A 204 -0.19 -4.39 -22.64
N ALA A 205 -0.86 -5.30 -21.93
CA ALA A 205 -1.99 -4.95 -21.06
C ALA A 205 -1.53 -4.11 -19.86
N ASP A 206 -2.21 -3.02 -19.52
CA ASP A 206 -1.89 -2.27 -18.29
C ASP A 206 -2.84 -2.67 -17.14
N LEU A 207 -2.41 -2.39 -15.91
CA LEU A 207 -3.21 -2.67 -14.72
C LEU A 207 -4.06 -1.46 -14.36
N THR A 208 -5.34 -1.69 -14.09
CA THR A 208 -6.26 -0.63 -13.64
C THR A 208 -6.78 -0.91 -12.24
N ILE A 209 -7.03 0.17 -11.50
CA ILE A 209 -7.61 0.09 -10.16
C ILE A 209 -8.67 1.15 -9.99
N THR A 210 -9.83 0.75 -9.47
CA THR A 210 -10.94 1.66 -9.17
C THR A 210 -10.93 2.01 -7.69
N LEU A 211 -10.77 3.29 -7.36
CA LEU A 211 -10.77 3.74 -5.97
C LEU A 211 -12.08 4.44 -5.62
N PRO A 212 -12.75 4.06 -4.51
CA PRO A 212 -13.88 4.83 -4.00
C PRO A 212 -13.38 6.18 -3.50
N PHE A 213 -14.04 7.25 -3.91
CA PHE A 213 -13.60 8.63 -3.69
C PHE A 213 -14.79 9.52 -3.36
N PRO A 214 -14.62 10.55 -2.50
CA PRO A 214 -15.71 11.50 -2.27
C PRO A 214 -16.03 12.30 -3.53
N PHE A 215 -17.27 12.78 -3.64
CA PHE A 215 -17.60 13.79 -4.63
C PHE A 215 -16.84 15.08 -4.30
N PHE A 216 -16.33 15.74 -5.34
CA PHE A 216 -15.56 16.96 -5.17
C PHE A 216 -15.88 17.98 -6.25
N GLU A 217 -15.58 19.23 -5.95
CA GLU A 217 -15.57 20.35 -6.89
C GLU A 217 -14.26 21.11 -6.75
N ILE A 218 -13.70 21.49 -7.90
CA ILE A 218 -12.52 22.33 -7.97
C ILE A 218 -12.99 23.75 -8.30
N LYS A 219 -13.04 24.62 -7.29
CA LYS A 219 -13.35 26.04 -7.50
C LYS A 219 -12.06 26.80 -7.82
N LYS A 220 -12.09 27.62 -8.86
CA LYS A 220 -10.99 28.54 -9.19
C LYS A 220 -11.41 29.94 -8.78
N GLU A 221 -10.73 30.53 -7.80
CA GLU A 221 -10.94 31.95 -7.45
C GLU A 221 -9.68 32.73 -7.75
N LYS A 222 -9.85 33.95 -8.28
CA LYS A 222 -8.75 34.91 -8.42
C LYS A 222 -8.71 35.77 -7.17
N LYS A 223 -7.62 35.71 -6.41
CA LYS A 223 -7.38 36.62 -5.28
C LYS A 223 -6.17 37.48 -5.62
N GLY A 224 -6.44 38.69 -6.13
CA GLY A 224 -5.45 39.57 -6.75
C GLY A 224 -4.94 39.01 -8.09
N GLN A 225 -3.63 39.12 -8.35
CA GLN A 225 -3.00 38.59 -9.57
C GLN A 225 -2.80 37.05 -9.56
N LYS A 226 -3.08 36.38 -8.44
CA LYS A 226 -2.89 34.92 -8.31
C LYS A 226 -4.23 34.19 -8.38
N ALA A 227 -4.31 33.21 -9.28
CA ALA A 227 -5.40 32.25 -9.30
C ALA A 227 -5.13 31.17 -8.26
N TYR A 228 -6.09 30.94 -7.37
CA TYR A 228 -6.09 29.85 -6.41
C TYR A 228 -7.14 28.82 -6.84
N SER A 229 -6.80 27.54 -6.67
CA SER A 229 -7.77 26.46 -6.80
C SER A 229 -8.07 25.91 -5.41
N TYR A 230 -9.35 25.73 -5.12
CA TYR A 230 -9.84 25.15 -3.88
C TYR A 230 -10.50 23.81 -4.18
N PHE A 231 -10.24 22.86 -3.30
CA PHE A 231 -10.84 21.53 -3.34
C PHE A 231 -11.92 21.48 -2.27
N ASN A 232 -13.17 21.32 -2.70
CA ASN A 232 -14.30 21.15 -1.78
C ASN A 232 -14.90 19.76 -1.96
N ILE A 233 -15.13 19.07 -0.84
CA ILE A 233 -15.88 17.82 -0.83
C ILE A 233 -17.37 18.17 -0.76
N ILE A 234 -18.16 17.59 -1.66
CA ILE A 234 -19.60 17.84 -1.76
C ILE A 234 -20.36 16.61 -1.27
N GLU A 235 -21.49 16.85 -0.62
CA GLU A 235 -22.47 15.82 -0.35
C GLU A 235 -23.41 15.68 -1.54
N LYS A 236 -23.49 14.48 -2.13
CA LYS A 236 -24.59 14.15 -3.03
C LYS A 236 -25.49 13.16 -2.30
N SER A 237 -26.69 13.62 -1.94
CA SER A 237 -27.70 12.77 -1.31
C SER A 237 -28.02 11.57 -2.21
N GLY A 238 -28.08 10.37 -1.63
CA GLY A 238 -28.61 9.17 -2.28
C GLY A 238 -27.73 8.48 -3.34
N ARG A 239 -26.49 8.93 -3.61
CA ARG A 239 -25.59 8.23 -4.55
C ARG A 239 -24.43 7.53 -3.84
N SER A 240 -24.06 6.35 -4.33
CA SER A 240 -22.82 5.67 -3.96
C SER A 240 -21.61 6.59 -4.18
N ASN A 241 -20.53 6.38 -3.42
CA ASN A 241 -19.27 7.12 -3.56
C ASN A 241 -18.87 7.28 -5.04
N ASN A 242 -18.28 8.43 -5.37
CA ASN A 242 -17.64 8.60 -6.69
C ASN A 242 -16.53 7.56 -6.85
N LYS A 243 -16.19 7.20 -8.09
CA LYS A 243 -15.11 6.25 -8.39
C LYS A 243 -14.06 6.94 -9.24
N ILE A 244 -12.80 6.75 -8.89
CA ILE A 244 -11.67 7.18 -9.72
C ILE A 244 -10.94 5.93 -10.20
N ASP A 245 -11.02 5.68 -11.50
CA ASP A 245 -10.25 4.63 -12.16
C ASP A 245 -8.85 5.14 -12.50
N LEU A 246 -7.83 4.36 -12.15
CA LEU A 246 -6.43 4.73 -12.33
C LEU A 246 -5.72 3.72 -13.22
N LEU A 247 -5.02 4.22 -14.22
CA LEU A 247 -4.10 3.44 -15.04
C LEU A 247 -2.73 3.37 -14.36
N LEU A 248 -2.26 2.16 -14.09
CA LEU A 248 -1.01 1.88 -13.38
C LEU A 248 0.05 1.32 -14.33
N SER A 249 1.27 1.83 -14.22
CA SER A 249 2.37 1.46 -15.10
C SER A 249 2.89 0.05 -14.82
N THR A 250 2.70 -0.85 -15.80
CA THR A 250 3.24 -2.21 -15.76
C THR A 250 4.26 -2.49 -16.86
N HIS A 251 4.20 -1.79 -17.99
CA HIS A 251 5.06 -1.95 -19.17
C HIS A 251 6.56 -2.20 -18.87
N ARG A 252 7.19 -1.41 -17.99
CA ARG A 252 8.63 -1.64 -17.66
C ARG A 252 8.87 -2.99 -17.00
N ARG A 253 7.91 -3.49 -16.24
CA ARG A 253 7.99 -4.77 -15.54
C ARG A 253 7.78 -5.92 -16.53
N GLN A 254 6.85 -5.80 -17.46
CA GLN A 254 6.57 -6.80 -18.49
C GLN A 254 7.80 -7.15 -19.33
N ARG A 255 8.61 -6.16 -19.65
CA ARG A 255 9.85 -6.34 -20.43
C ARG A 255 11.04 -6.92 -19.66
N ARG A 256 10.91 -7.13 -18.34
CA ARG A 256 11.99 -7.73 -17.55
C ARG A 256 11.90 -9.24 -17.62
N LYS A 257 13.05 -9.92 -17.59
CA LYS A 257 13.14 -11.40 -17.53
C LYS A 257 12.24 -11.98 -16.43
N GLY A 258 12.26 -11.38 -15.24
CA GLY A 258 11.42 -11.77 -14.11
C GLY A 258 9.91 -11.56 -14.24
N TRP A 259 9.39 -11.08 -15.37
CA TRP A 259 7.94 -11.15 -15.64
C TRP A 259 7.50 -12.56 -16.00
N LYS A 260 8.37 -13.33 -16.67
CA LYS A 260 8.12 -14.72 -17.06
C LYS A 260 8.47 -15.73 -15.97
N GLU A 261 9.23 -15.30 -14.96
CA GLU A 261 9.55 -16.11 -13.79
C GLU A 261 8.29 -16.31 -12.92
N GLU A 262 8.24 -17.41 -12.17
CA GLU A 262 7.15 -17.70 -11.21
C GLU A 262 7.29 -16.87 -9.92
N GLY A 263 8.52 -16.45 -9.61
CA GLY A 263 8.87 -15.73 -8.40
C GLY A 263 9.02 -14.21 -8.56
N GLY A 264 8.94 -13.51 -7.43
CA GLY A 264 9.28 -12.10 -7.32
C GLY A 264 8.15 -11.12 -7.61
N THR A 265 8.44 -9.82 -7.47
CA THR A 265 7.41 -8.77 -7.54
C THR A 265 6.76 -8.63 -8.90
N SER A 266 7.48 -8.91 -9.99
CA SER A 266 6.92 -8.84 -11.34
C SER A 266 5.92 -9.97 -11.58
N ALA A 267 6.27 -11.20 -11.18
CA ALA A 267 5.36 -12.33 -11.18
C ALA A 267 4.11 -12.00 -10.36
N GLU A 268 4.23 -11.53 -9.12
CA GLU A 268 3.06 -11.19 -8.30
C GLU A 268 2.13 -10.14 -8.92
N ILE A 269 2.66 -9.18 -9.66
CA ILE A 269 1.83 -8.21 -10.39
C ILE A 269 1.10 -8.89 -11.55
N ARG A 270 1.78 -9.78 -12.28
CA ARG A 270 1.16 -10.60 -13.34
C ARG A 270 0.04 -11.48 -12.77
N ARG A 271 0.33 -12.19 -11.68
CA ARG A 271 -0.62 -13.06 -10.96
C ARG A 271 -1.83 -12.28 -10.43
N LEU A 272 -1.61 -11.03 -9.98
CA LEU A 272 -2.69 -10.10 -9.62
C LEU A 272 -3.56 -9.74 -10.82
N MET A 273 -2.95 -9.45 -11.98
CA MET A 273 -3.65 -9.10 -13.22
C MET A 273 -4.44 -10.27 -13.81
N GLU A 274 -3.94 -11.49 -13.64
CA GLU A 274 -4.51 -12.73 -14.17
C GLU A 274 -5.53 -13.37 -13.21
N GLY A 275 -5.73 -12.79 -12.01
CA GLY A 275 -6.64 -13.33 -11.00
C GLY A 275 -6.15 -14.66 -10.38
N GLU A 276 -4.86 -14.99 -10.51
CA GLU A 276 -4.32 -16.27 -10.01
C GLU A 276 -4.36 -16.39 -8.48
N PHE A 277 -4.36 -15.27 -7.76
CA PHE A 277 -4.51 -15.29 -6.30
C PHE A 277 -5.85 -15.92 -5.88
N ASP A 278 -6.89 -15.78 -6.69
CA ASP A 278 -8.20 -16.39 -6.39
C ASP A 278 -8.08 -17.91 -6.37
N LYS A 279 -7.36 -18.47 -7.34
CA LYS A 279 -7.11 -19.91 -7.45
C LYS A 279 -6.27 -20.41 -6.27
N GLU A 280 -5.21 -19.68 -5.87
CA GLU A 280 -4.40 -20.04 -4.70
C GLU A 280 -5.23 -20.09 -3.42
N TRP A 281 -6.12 -19.11 -3.23
CA TRP A 281 -7.00 -19.08 -2.07
C TRP A 281 -8.03 -20.20 -2.09
N GLU A 282 -8.55 -20.57 -3.24
CA GLU A 282 -9.46 -21.71 -3.37
C GLU A 282 -8.77 -23.04 -3.05
N ILE A 283 -7.54 -23.23 -3.52
CA ILE A 283 -6.73 -24.40 -3.18
C ILE A 283 -6.45 -24.43 -1.68
N TYR A 284 -5.98 -23.32 -1.11
CA TYR A 284 -5.67 -23.22 0.32
C TYR A 284 -6.88 -23.48 1.20
N LEU A 285 -8.03 -22.89 0.87
CA LEU A 285 -9.28 -23.10 1.63
C LEU A 285 -9.78 -24.54 1.48
N GLY A 286 -9.60 -25.16 0.30
CA GLY A 286 -9.92 -26.56 0.07
C GLY A 286 -9.01 -27.52 0.86
N GLU A 287 -7.72 -27.22 1.00
CA GLU A 287 -6.80 -27.97 1.86
C GLU A 287 -7.12 -27.78 3.34
N ALA A 288 -7.41 -26.55 3.77
CA ALA A 288 -7.79 -26.25 5.15
C ALA A 288 -9.10 -26.94 5.56
N GLU A 289 -10.06 -27.06 4.65
CA GLU A 289 -11.35 -27.74 4.86
C GLU A 289 -11.18 -29.25 5.14
N LYS A 290 -10.12 -29.87 4.61
CA LYS A 290 -9.79 -31.28 4.88
C LYS A 290 -9.19 -31.52 6.27
N SER A 291 -8.78 -30.45 6.98
CA SER A 291 -8.12 -30.55 8.28
C SER A 291 -8.91 -29.79 9.35
N GLU A 292 -9.61 -30.51 10.23
CA GLU A 292 -10.40 -29.93 11.33
C GLU A 292 -9.56 -28.95 12.20
N LYS A 293 -8.29 -29.29 12.46
CA LYS A 293 -7.35 -28.41 13.16
C LYS A 293 -7.11 -27.10 12.42
N ALA A 294 -6.74 -27.14 11.13
CA ALA A 294 -6.48 -25.95 10.32
C ALA A 294 -7.72 -25.06 10.19
N LYS A 295 -8.89 -25.68 9.97
CA LYS A 295 -10.20 -25.01 9.97
C LYS A 295 -10.44 -24.28 11.29
N ASN A 296 -10.29 -24.96 12.42
CA ASN A 296 -10.46 -24.37 13.74
C ASN A 296 -9.44 -23.27 14.04
N ASP A 297 -8.18 -23.44 13.63
CA ASP A 297 -7.15 -22.42 13.79
C ASP A 297 -7.43 -21.19 12.94
N LEU A 298 -7.94 -21.34 11.71
CA LEU A 298 -8.38 -20.22 10.87
C LEU A 298 -9.56 -19.48 11.49
N ILE A 299 -10.58 -20.20 11.96
CA ILE A 299 -11.74 -19.62 12.67
C ILE A 299 -11.24 -18.88 13.92
N LYS A 300 -10.34 -19.48 14.70
CA LYS A 300 -9.75 -18.91 15.90
C LYS A 300 -8.93 -17.65 15.61
N ASN A 301 -8.11 -17.66 14.57
CA ASN A 301 -7.30 -16.49 14.18
C ASN A 301 -8.17 -15.36 13.65
N MET A 302 -9.22 -15.70 12.89
CA MET A 302 -10.22 -14.73 12.45
C MET A 302 -10.94 -14.12 13.66
N THR A 303 -11.46 -14.95 14.57
CA THR A 303 -12.20 -14.51 15.78
C THR A 303 -11.34 -13.73 16.78
N ARG A 304 -10.05 -14.05 16.94
CA ARG A 304 -9.10 -13.27 17.76
C ARG A 304 -8.72 -11.93 17.14
N GLY A 305 -8.82 -11.82 15.81
CA GLY A 305 -8.47 -10.62 15.05
C GLY A 305 -9.68 -9.79 14.64
N LYS A 306 -9.77 -9.48 13.33
CA LYS A 306 -10.76 -8.56 12.76
C LYS A 306 -12.17 -9.13 12.69
N LEU A 307 -12.35 -10.46 12.63
CA LEU A 307 -13.70 -11.03 12.73
C LEU A 307 -14.34 -10.67 14.07
N SER A 308 -13.55 -10.43 15.13
CA SER A 308 -14.07 -9.85 16.37
C SER A 308 -14.78 -8.51 16.13
N LYS A 309 -14.29 -7.66 15.21
CA LYS A 309 -14.89 -6.37 14.91
C LYS A 309 -16.17 -6.51 14.09
N ASP A 310 -16.17 -7.31 13.03
CA ASP A 310 -17.37 -7.59 12.23
C ASP A 310 -18.44 -8.31 13.06
N ILE A 311 -18.04 -9.27 13.89
CA ILE A 311 -18.91 -9.92 14.86
C ILE A 311 -19.47 -8.87 15.81
N LYS A 312 -18.65 -7.97 16.37
CA LYS A 312 -19.15 -6.89 17.24
C LYS A 312 -20.13 -5.97 16.52
N GLU A 313 -19.84 -5.53 15.30
CA GLU A 313 -20.71 -4.68 14.49
C GLU A 313 -22.06 -5.36 14.24
N GLN A 314 -22.07 -6.63 13.82
CA GLN A 314 -23.32 -7.38 13.65
C GLN A 314 -24.05 -7.67 14.97
N LEU A 315 -23.33 -7.87 16.08
CA LEU A 315 -23.93 -8.05 17.40
C LEU A 315 -24.46 -6.73 17.99
N GLU A 316 -23.93 -5.59 17.56
CA GLU A 316 -24.45 -4.25 17.83
C GLU A 316 -25.72 -4.03 17.01
N ASP A 317 -25.73 -4.35 15.72
CA ASP A 317 -26.94 -4.27 14.86
C ASP A 317 -28.09 -5.13 15.41
N ILE A 318 -27.80 -6.37 15.86
CA ILE A 318 -28.79 -7.23 16.51
C ILE A 318 -29.31 -6.60 17.80
N GLN A 319 -28.43 -5.98 18.59
CA GLN A 319 -28.85 -5.30 19.82
C GLN A 319 -29.74 -4.10 19.51
N VAL A 320 -29.36 -3.25 18.57
CA VAL A 320 -30.14 -2.08 18.15
C VAL A 320 -31.52 -2.49 17.64
N LYS A 321 -31.56 -3.54 16.79
CA LYS A 321 -32.82 -4.08 16.29
C LYS A 321 -33.71 -4.62 17.44
N TYR A 322 -33.13 -5.41 18.34
CA TYR A 322 -33.86 -5.98 19.47
C TYR A 322 -34.39 -4.88 20.42
N PHE A 323 -33.62 -3.81 20.63
CA PHE A 323 -34.02 -2.65 21.42
C PHE A 323 -35.21 -1.93 20.77
N SER A 324 -35.15 -1.71 19.45
CA SER A 324 -36.25 -1.13 18.68
C SER A 324 -37.51 -1.99 18.75
N ASP A 325 -37.40 -3.31 18.57
CA ASP A 325 -38.53 -4.23 18.56
C ASP A 325 -39.24 -4.32 19.94
N ASN A 326 -38.50 -4.07 21.02
CA ASN A 326 -39.04 -4.09 22.39
C ASN A 326 -39.35 -2.69 22.95
N ASN A 327 -39.14 -1.62 22.17
CA ASN A 327 -39.28 -0.22 22.60
C ASN A 327 -38.45 0.13 23.85
N VAL A 328 -37.17 -0.27 23.84
CA VAL A 328 -36.24 -0.11 24.95
C VAL A 328 -35.01 0.68 24.50
N GLU A 329 -34.58 1.68 25.26
CA GLU A 329 -33.45 2.54 24.88
C GLU A 329 -32.08 1.98 25.32
N SER A 330 -32.03 1.27 26.44
CA SER A 330 -30.78 0.77 27.01
C SER A 330 -30.84 -0.68 27.47
N TRP A 331 -29.66 -1.28 27.65
CA TRP A 331 -29.53 -2.63 28.21
C TRP A 331 -30.14 -2.74 29.61
N ASN A 332 -30.11 -1.67 30.41
CA ASN A 332 -30.58 -1.72 31.79
C ASN A 332 -32.09 -1.86 31.89
N ASP A 333 -32.79 -1.29 30.91
CA ASP A 333 -34.25 -1.24 30.83
C ASP A 333 -34.86 -2.60 30.41
N LEU A 334 -34.04 -3.53 29.91
CA LEU A 334 -34.48 -4.89 29.58
C LEU A 334 -34.78 -5.73 30.84
N SER A 335 -35.87 -6.49 30.78
CA SER A 335 -36.19 -7.52 31.78
C SER A 335 -35.12 -8.61 31.82
N LYS A 336 -35.10 -9.41 32.90
CA LYS A 336 -34.17 -10.55 33.01
C LYS A 336 -34.35 -11.54 31.85
N GLU A 337 -35.60 -11.77 31.45
CA GLU A 337 -35.96 -12.67 30.34
C GLU A 337 -35.47 -12.12 29.00
N GLN A 338 -35.68 -10.83 28.73
CA GLN A 338 -35.19 -10.18 27.52
C GLN A 338 -33.66 -10.17 27.42
N LYS A 339 -32.96 -9.93 28.55
CA LYS A 339 -31.49 -10.04 28.60
C LYS A 339 -31.01 -11.45 28.28
N GLN A 340 -31.70 -12.47 28.78
CA GLN A 340 -31.39 -13.87 28.47
C GLN A 340 -31.65 -14.18 26.99
N GLU A 341 -32.76 -13.71 26.43
CA GLU A 341 -33.10 -13.90 25.03
C GLU A 341 -32.06 -13.23 24.11
N LEU A 342 -31.74 -11.96 24.33
CA LEU A 342 -30.72 -11.25 23.57
C LEU A 342 -29.34 -11.92 23.70
N SER A 343 -29.00 -12.45 24.89
CA SER A 343 -27.77 -13.25 25.08
C SER A 343 -27.78 -14.53 24.23
N LYS A 344 -28.92 -15.25 24.17
CA LYS A 344 -29.08 -16.44 23.32
C LYS A 344 -28.95 -16.07 21.83
N LEU A 345 -29.60 -14.99 21.38
CA LEU A 345 -29.49 -14.48 20.00
C LEU A 345 -28.04 -14.14 19.65
N ARG A 346 -27.33 -13.44 20.54
CA ARG A 346 -25.91 -13.11 20.36
C ARG A 346 -25.03 -14.35 20.27
N LYS A 347 -25.21 -15.33 21.15
CA LYS A 347 -24.46 -16.61 21.11
C LYS A 347 -24.71 -17.36 19.81
N LYS A 348 -25.99 -17.50 19.41
CA LYS A 348 -26.37 -18.12 18.14
C LYS A 348 -25.71 -17.41 16.97
N LYS A 349 -25.71 -16.07 16.96
CA LYS A 349 -25.04 -15.32 15.88
C LYS A 349 -23.53 -15.53 15.86
N VAL A 350 -22.88 -15.58 17.02
CA VAL A 350 -21.44 -15.89 17.09
C VAL A 350 -21.14 -17.29 16.54
N GLU A 351 -22.00 -18.27 16.80
CA GLU A 351 -21.88 -19.62 16.24
C GLU A 351 -22.09 -19.62 14.73
N GLU A 352 -23.11 -18.93 14.21
CA GLU A 352 -23.32 -18.72 12.77
C GLU A 352 -22.11 -18.05 12.11
N LEU A 353 -21.50 -17.05 12.76
CA LEU A 353 -20.33 -16.33 12.23
C LEU A 353 -19.03 -17.14 12.34
N LYS A 354 -18.99 -18.13 13.22
CA LYS A 354 -17.93 -19.13 13.30
C LYS A 354 -18.14 -20.28 12.31
N ASP A 355 -19.31 -20.39 11.69
CA ASP A 355 -19.54 -21.37 10.65
C ASP A 355 -18.48 -21.22 9.55
N TRP A 356 -17.88 -22.35 9.20
CA TRP A 356 -16.82 -22.40 8.22
C TRP A 356 -17.26 -21.85 6.86
N LYS A 357 -18.52 -22.06 6.48
CA LYS A 357 -19.06 -21.51 5.23
C LYS A 357 -18.94 -19.98 5.20
N HIS A 358 -19.29 -19.32 6.31
CA HIS A 358 -19.19 -17.88 6.44
C HIS A 358 -17.74 -17.41 6.50
N VAL A 359 -16.89 -18.08 7.27
CA VAL A 359 -15.45 -17.77 7.35
C VAL A 359 -14.77 -17.93 5.98
N LYS A 360 -15.13 -18.97 5.22
CA LYS A 360 -14.63 -19.23 3.86
C LYS A 360 -15.03 -18.10 2.91
N GLU A 361 -16.26 -17.60 2.97
CA GLU A 361 -16.72 -16.46 2.16
C GLU A 361 -15.99 -15.16 2.53
N ILE A 362 -15.82 -14.88 3.83
CA ILE A 362 -15.04 -13.74 4.30
C ILE A 362 -13.58 -13.86 3.85
N LEU A 363 -12.98 -15.04 3.95
CA LEU A 363 -11.62 -15.26 3.48
C LEU A 363 -11.53 -15.06 1.98
N LYS A 364 -12.43 -15.63 1.16
CA LYS A 364 -12.46 -15.39 -0.31
C LYS A 364 -12.56 -13.91 -0.69
N THR A 365 -13.36 -13.13 0.03
CA THR A 365 -13.57 -11.70 -0.26
C THR A 365 -12.47 -10.79 0.29
N ARG A 366 -11.84 -11.15 1.42
CA ARG A 366 -10.72 -10.41 2.04
C ARG A 366 -9.34 -10.80 1.53
N ALA A 367 -9.25 -12.00 0.97
CA ALA A 367 -8.06 -12.67 0.49
C ALA A 367 -7.24 -11.90 -0.53
N LYS A 368 -7.83 -10.95 -1.25
CA LYS A 368 -7.22 -10.46 -2.51
C LYS A 368 -6.38 -9.22 -2.27
N ILE A 369 -7.01 -8.20 -1.68
CA ILE A 369 -6.41 -6.87 -1.47
C ILE A 369 -6.77 -6.44 -0.05
N GLY A 370 -5.77 -6.43 0.83
CA GLY A 370 -5.96 -6.01 2.21
C GLY A 370 -6.25 -4.52 2.31
N TRP A 371 -5.45 -3.68 1.63
CA TRP A 371 -5.68 -2.24 1.53
C TRP A 371 -4.84 -1.61 0.43
N VAL A 372 -5.22 -0.39 0.06
CA VAL A 372 -4.54 0.39 -0.96
C VAL A 372 -4.08 1.71 -0.37
N GLU A 373 -2.86 2.14 -0.69
CA GLU A 373 -2.36 3.46 -0.31
C GLU A 373 -1.92 4.24 -1.54
N LEU A 374 -2.46 5.44 -1.68
CA LEU A 374 -2.03 6.41 -2.66
C LEU A 374 -1.07 7.40 -2.00
N LYS A 375 0.13 7.56 -2.56
CA LYS A 375 1.14 8.49 -2.02
C LYS A 375 2.04 9.06 -3.09
N ARG A 376 2.59 10.25 -2.84
CA ARG A 376 3.70 10.78 -3.63
C ARG A 376 4.97 9.95 -3.45
N GLY A 377 5.81 9.92 -4.49
CA GLY A 377 7.12 9.31 -4.41
C GLY A 377 7.99 9.98 -3.36
N LYS A 378 8.56 9.18 -2.45
CA LYS A 378 9.45 9.70 -1.39
C LYS A 378 10.75 10.27 -1.95
N ARG A 379 11.24 9.69 -3.05
CA ARG A 379 12.53 10.03 -3.66
C ARG A 379 12.48 11.38 -4.34
N GLN A 380 13.55 12.16 -4.26
CA GLN A 380 13.63 13.48 -4.90
C GLN A 380 13.15 13.48 -6.37
N ARG A 381 13.59 12.50 -7.17
CA ARG A 381 13.23 12.38 -8.61
C ARG A 381 11.79 11.94 -8.87
N ASP A 382 11.13 11.43 -7.84
CA ASP A 382 9.80 10.84 -7.89
C ASP A 382 8.78 11.66 -7.07
N ARG A 383 9.17 12.81 -6.48
CA ARG A 383 8.29 13.67 -5.66
C ARG A 383 7.06 14.20 -6.40
N ASN A 384 7.14 14.31 -7.73
CA ASN A 384 6.03 14.71 -8.60
C ASN A 384 5.32 13.52 -9.24
N LYS A 385 5.54 12.30 -8.74
CA LYS A 385 4.90 11.09 -9.24
C LYS A 385 4.05 10.47 -8.15
N TRP A 386 2.87 10.04 -8.53
CA TRP A 386 1.98 9.30 -7.67
C TRP A 386 2.22 7.80 -7.79
N PHE A 387 2.14 7.13 -6.65
CA PHE A 387 2.25 5.69 -6.54
C PHE A 387 1.06 5.14 -5.78
N VAL A 388 0.57 4.00 -6.26
CA VAL A 388 -0.37 3.16 -5.55
C VAL A 388 0.43 2.00 -4.95
N ASN A 389 0.30 1.82 -3.63
CA ASN A 389 0.79 0.64 -2.93
C ASN A 389 -0.40 -0.27 -2.68
N ILE A 390 -0.47 -1.37 -3.41
CA ILE A 390 -1.51 -2.38 -3.28
C ILE A 390 -0.97 -3.41 -2.30
N THR A 391 -1.58 -3.52 -1.12
CA THR A 391 -1.20 -4.58 -0.18
C THR A 391 -2.08 -5.79 -0.42
N ILE A 392 -1.47 -6.85 -0.92
CA ILE A 392 -2.09 -8.15 -1.11
C ILE A 392 -1.83 -9.01 0.13
N THR A 393 -2.77 -9.90 0.42
CA THR A 393 -2.63 -10.92 1.46
C THR A 393 -2.68 -12.26 0.76
N ARG A 394 -1.80 -13.19 1.09
CA ARG A 394 -1.80 -14.51 0.45
C ARG A 394 -1.56 -15.61 1.47
N PRO A 395 -2.04 -16.83 1.21
CA PRO A 395 -1.66 -17.96 2.01
C PRO A 395 -0.14 -18.17 1.95
N PRO A 396 0.46 -18.69 3.02
CA PRO A 396 1.86 -19.07 3.02
C PRO A 396 2.11 -20.18 2.00
N PHE A 397 3.24 -20.12 1.30
CA PHE A 397 3.66 -21.19 0.42
C PHE A 397 4.05 -22.40 1.26
N ILE A 398 3.41 -23.54 1.01
CA ILE A 398 3.72 -24.79 1.71
C ILE A 398 4.70 -25.57 0.82
N ASN A 399 5.99 -25.45 1.12
CA ASN A 399 6.97 -26.34 0.52
C ASN A 399 6.91 -27.70 1.24
N LYS A 400 6.37 -28.72 0.58
CA LYS A 400 6.24 -30.08 1.13
C LYS A 400 7.58 -30.84 1.21
N GLU A 401 8.65 -30.27 0.67
CA GLU A 401 9.98 -30.91 0.61
C GLU A 401 10.91 -30.58 1.78
N LEU A 402 10.50 -29.67 2.67
CA LEU A 402 11.29 -29.29 3.84
C LEU A 402 11.15 -30.33 4.96
N ASP A 403 12.26 -30.57 5.68
CA ASP A 403 12.37 -31.54 6.77
C ASP A 403 12.35 -30.82 8.12
N ASP A 404 11.30 -31.05 8.90
CA ASP A 404 11.09 -30.47 10.24
C ASP A 404 12.18 -30.86 11.25
N THR A 405 12.93 -31.95 10.99
CA THR A 405 14.03 -32.40 11.85
C THR A 405 15.35 -31.72 11.55
N LYS A 406 15.46 -30.98 10.43
CA LYS A 406 16.67 -30.28 10.02
C LYS A 406 16.64 -28.83 10.42
N PHE A 407 17.68 -28.44 11.17
CA PHE A 407 17.86 -27.09 11.68
C PHE A 407 19.02 -26.38 10.98
N GLY A 408 18.78 -25.14 10.57
CA GLY A 408 19.78 -24.21 10.07
C GLY A 408 20.13 -23.15 11.11
N GLY A 409 21.34 -22.60 11.04
CA GLY A 409 21.77 -21.46 11.84
C GLY A 409 22.35 -20.35 10.95
N ILE A 410 22.04 -19.09 11.27
CA ILE A 410 22.63 -17.89 10.66
C ILE A 410 23.37 -17.11 11.74
N ASP A 411 24.63 -16.79 11.47
CA ASP A 411 25.51 -16.02 12.35
C ASP A 411 26.19 -14.87 11.57
N LEU A 412 26.58 -13.80 12.27
CA LEU A 412 27.35 -12.68 11.71
C LEU A 412 28.85 -12.94 11.87
N GLY A 413 29.58 -12.93 10.75
CA GLY A 413 31.03 -13.08 10.80
C GLY A 413 31.77 -11.74 10.97
N VAL A 414 32.97 -11.80 11.56
CA VAL A 414 33.89 -10.64 11.62
C VAL A 414 34.46 -10.32 10.24
N LYS A 415 34.88 -11.36 9.49
CA LYS A 415 35.46 -11.21 8.14
C LYS A 415 34.42 -11.24 7.02
N VAL A 416 33.22 -11.75 7.30
CA VAL A 416 32.16 -11.98 6.30
C VAL A 416 30.81 -11.60 6.90
N PRO A 417 29.94 -10.90 6.16
CA PRO A 417 28.67 -10.40 6.68
C PRO A 417 27.78 -11.47 7.32
N PHE A 418 27.67 -12.64 6.68
CA PHE A 418 26.83 -13.73 7.15
C PHE A 418 27.50 -15.09 6.89
N VAL A 419 27.37 -15.99 7.86
CA VAL A 419 27.69 -17.40 7.73
C VAL A 419 26.42 -18.20 8.03
N CYS A 420 26.13 -19.19 7.19
CA CYS A 420 25.04 -20.13 7.43
C CYS A 420 25.60 -21.55 7.55
N ALA A 421 25.02 -22.33 8.46
CA ALA A 421 25.37 -23.73 8.68
C ALA A 421 24.11 -24.56 8.92
N VAL A 422 24.21 -25.87 8.71
CA VAL A 422 23.12 -26.83 8.94
C VAL A 422 23.56 -27.84 10.00
N HIS A 423 22.70 -28.09 10.99
CA HIS A 423 22.98 -29.06 12.05
C HIS A 423 23.16 -30.47 11.48
N GLY A 424 24.21 -31.17 11.92
CA GLY A 424 24.52 -32.52 11.44
C GLY A 424 25.01 -32.59 9.99
N SER A 425 25.27 -31.45 9.33
CA SER A 425 25.76 -31.39 7.95
C SER A 425 27.03 -30.52 7.86
N PRO A 426 28.02 -30.90 7.02
CA PRO A 426 29.18 -30.05 6.75
C PRO A 426 28.85 -28.87 5.82
N ALA A 427 27.64 -28.80 5.25
CA ALA A 427 27.23 -27.76 4.32
C ALA A 427 27.23 -26.37 4.98
N ARG A 428 27.86 -25.40 4.31
CA ARG A 428 27.94 -24.01 4.77
C ARG A 428 27.76 -23.04 3.61
N LEU A 429 27.14 -21.90 3.90
CA LEU A 429 27.11 -20.75 3.00
C LEU A 429 27.89 -19.60 3.63
N ILE A 430 28.77 -18.99 2.84
CA ILE A 430 29.52 -17.80 3.24
C ILE A 430 29.18 -16.66 2.28
N ILE A 431 28.59 -15.60 2.80
CA ILE A 431 28.28 -14.40 2.02
C ILE A 431 29.54 -13.52 1.93
N LYS A 432 30.12 -13.39 0.74
CA LYS A 432 31.36 -12.62 0.52
C LYS A 432 31.15 -11.10 0.62
N GLU A 433 32.14 -10.40 1.18
CA GLU A 433 32.08 -8.94 1.46
C GLU A 433 32.45 -8.01 0.29
N ASN A 434 33.00 -8.54 -0.80
CA ASN A 434 33.67 -7.77 -1.86
C ASN A 434 32.85 -6.55 -2.36
N GLU A 435 31.55 -6.73 -2.54
CA GLU A 435 30.67 -5.66 -3.02
C GLU A 435 30.41 -4.56 -1.98
N ILE A 436 30.31 -4.91 -0.70
CA ILE A 436 30.14 -3.93 0.38
C ILE A 436 31.42 -3.10 0.53
N LEU A 437 32.59 -3.74 0.46
CA LEU A 437 33.86 -3.04 0.60
C LEU A 437 34.06 -2.01 -0.52
N GLN A 438 33.80 -2.40 -1.77
CA GLN A 438 33.83 -1.49 -2.92
C GLN A 438 32.81 -0.35 -2.77
N PHE A 439 31.59 -0.67 -2.35
CA PHE A 439 30.57 0.33 -2.12
C PHE A 439 30.94 1.32 -1.01
N ASN A 440 31.50 0.85 0.11
CA ASN A 440 31.92 1.70 1.23
C ASN A 440 33.03 2.66 0.80
N LYS A 441 34.02 2.20 0.01
CA LYS A 441 35.06 3.07 -0.58
C LYS A 441 34.44 4.18 -1.43
N MET A 442 33.51 3.82 -2.32
CA MET A 442 32.78 4.80 -3.15
C MET A 442 31.95 5.79 -2.31
N VAL A 443 31.29 5.29 -1.25
CA VAL A 443 30.43 6.11 -0.40
C VAL A 443 31.22 7.13 0.38
N SER A 444 32.36 6.73 0.95
CA SER A 444 33.26 7.59 1.70
C SER A 444 33.83 8.71 0.84
N ALA A 445 34.31 8.39 -0.37
CA ALA A 445 34.81 9.39 -1.31
C ALA A 445 33.72 10.42 -1.67
N ARG A 446 32.49 9.95 -1.92
CA ARG A 446 31.38 10.82 -2.33
C ARG A 446 30.83 11.67 -1.18
N ASN A 447 30.83 11.17 0.05
CA ASN A 447 30.44 11.94 1.23
C ASN A 447 31.34 13.17 1.43
N ARG A 448 32.66 13.02 1.27
CA ARG A 448 33.61 14.15 1.36
C ARG A 448 33.26 15.27 0.37
N GLN A 449 32.95 14.90 -0.87
CA GLN A 449 32.56 15.87 -1.90
C GLN A 449 31.22 16.56 -1.58
N ILE A 450 30.22 15.81 -1.12
CA ILE A 450 28.89 16.34 -0.81
C ILE A 450 28.95 17.34 0.36
N THR A 451 29.81 17.09 1.36
CA THR A 451 29.99 18.02 2.47
C THR A 451 30.48 19.38 1.97
N LYS A 452 31.52 19.41 1.13
CA LYS A 452 32.03 20.64 0.49
C LYS A 452 30.95 21.36 -0.31
N ASP A 453 30.21 20.63 -1.15
CA ASP A 453 29.11 21.19 -1.95
C ASP A 453 27.98 21.79 -1.07
N SER A 454 27.75 21.23 0.12
CA SER A 454 26.70 21.70 1.03
C SER A 454 27.05 23.05 1.68
N GLU A 455 28.34 23.34 1.85
CA GLU A 455 28.81 24.62 2.40
C GLU A 455 28.63 25.77 1.41
N GLN A 456 28.74 25.49 0.11
CA GLN A 456 28.54 26.46 -0.96
C GLN A 456 27.06 26.85 -1.18
N ARG A 457 26.11 26.12 -0.58
CA ARG A 457 24.66 26.31 -0.76
C ARG A 457 23.97 26.96 0.44
N LYS A 458 24.70 27.78 1.21
CA LYS A 458 24.15 28.55 2.33
C LYS A 458 23.17 29.63 1.84
N GLY A 459 22.28 30.11 2.71
CA GLY A 459 21.35 31.21 2.43
C GLY A 459 20.01 30.86 1.75
N ARG A 460 19.78 29.62 1.30
CA ARG A 460 18.52 29.21 0.62
C ARG A 460 17.70 28.16 1.40
N GLY A 461 17.90 28.09 2.72
CA GLY A 461 17.22 27.16 3.61
C GLY A 461 17.83 25.74 3.65
N LYS A 462 17.51 25.00 4.73
CA LYS A 462 18.06 23.66 5.02
C LYS A 462 17.78 22.65 3.91
N LYS A 463 16.56 22.65 3.35
CA LYS A 463 16.13 21.73 2.28
C LYS A 463 17.02 21.82 1.05
N ASN A 464 17.38 23.04 0.63
CA ASN A 464 18.23 23.24 -0.54
C ASN A 464 19.71 22.95 -0.23
N LYS A 465 20.17 23.31 0.98
CA LYS A 465 21.53 23.00 1.46
C LYS A 465 21.85 21.51 1.40
N PHE A 466 20.91 20.66 1.85
CA PHE A 466 21.13 19.21 1.99
C PHE A 466 20.57 18.35 0.85
N ILE A 467 19.96 18.93 -0.19
CA ILE A 467 19.32 18.16 -1.27
C ILE A 467 20.23 17.11 -1.93
N LYS A 468 21.52 17.44 -2.15
CA LYS A 468 22.51 16.49 -2.71
C LYS A 468 22.79 15.33 -1.74
N LYS A 469 22.89 15.63 -0.44
CA LYS A 469 23.07 14.63 0.62
C LYS A 469 21.85 13.72 0.74
N GLU A 470 20.65 14.28 0.67
CA GLU A 470 19.39 13.51 0.65
C GLU A 470 19.36 12.55 -0.55
N ILE A 471 19.59 13.03 -1.77
CA ILE A 471 19.63 12.19 -2.98
C ILE A 471 20.66 11.06 -2.87
N PHE A 472 21.83 11.37 -2.28
CA PHE A 472 22.89 10.40 -2.11
C PHE A 472 22.53 9.33 -1.07
N ASN A 473 22.00 9.73 0.08
CA ASN A 473 21.51 8.81 1.11
C ASN A 473 20.39 7.91 0.57
N GLU A 474 19.43 8.46 -0.17
CA GLU A 474 18.38 7.68 -0.84
C GLU A 474 18.96 6.60 -1.77
N ARG A 475 20.03 6.90 -2.52
CA ARG A 475 20.69 5.92 -3.39
C ARG A 475 21.41 4.85 -2.57
N ASN A 476 22.05 5.23 -1.48
CA ASN A 476 22.77 4.30 -0.61
C ASN A 476 21.83 3.33 0.10
N GLU A 477 20.70 3.81 0.62
CA GLU A 477 19.67 2.97 1.22
C GLU A 477 19.12 1.94 0.21
N LEU A 478 18.90 2.35 -1.04
CA LEU A 478 18.44 1.44 -2.09
C LEU A 478 19.50 0.39 -2.46
N PHE A 479 20.76 0.77 -2.45
CA PHE A 479 21.85 -0.16 -2.68
C PHE A 479 21.92 -1.20 -1.55
N ARG A 480 21.94 -0.75 -0.28
CA ARG A 480 21.93 -1.62 0.90
C ARG A 480 20.73 -2.56 0.88
N LYS A 481 19.53 -2.03 0.64
CA LYS A 481 18.31 -2.82 0.53
C LYS A 481 18.43 -3.92 -0.52
N LYS A 482 18.93 -3.61 -1.72
CA LYS A 482 19.10 -4.61 -2.79
C LYS A 482 20.13 -5.68 -2.47
N ILE A 483 21.24 -5.30 -1.83
CA ILE A 483 22.24 -6.26 -1.38
C ILE A 483 21.64 -7.21 -0.35
N ILE A 484 20.96 -6.67 0.66
CA ILE A 484 20.29 -7.46 1.70
C ILE A 484 19.25 -8.40 1.08
N GLU A 485 18.41 -7.90 0.17
CA GLU A 485 17.43 -8.74 -0.56
C GLU A 485 18.12 -9.89 -1.32
N ARG A 486 19.24 -9.63 -1.99
CA ARG A 486 19.99 -10.66 -2.72
C ARG A 486 20.62 -11.68 -1.77
N TRP A 487 21.20 -11.24 -0.66
CA TRP A 487 21.78 -12.13 0.34
C TRP A 487 20.71 -12.98 1.02
N ALA A 488 19.58 -12.39 1.38
CA ALA A 488 18.43 -13.14 1.90
C ALA A 488 18.00 -14.24 0.91
N ASN A 489 17.93 -13.95 -0.40
CA ASN A 489 17.61 -14.97 -1.40
C ASN A 489 18.67 -16.08 -1.49
N GLN A 490 19.97 -15.76 -1.37
CA GLN A 490 21.03 -16.77 -1.35
C GLN A 490 20.93 -17.67 -0.12
N ILE A 491 20.65 -17.09 1.04
CA ILE A 491 20.48 -17.78 2.31
C ILE A 491 19.26 -18.70 2.27
N VAL A 492 18.10 -18.18 1.82
CA VAL A 492 16.87 -18.96 1.67
C VAL A 492 17.10 -20.14 0.72
N LYS A 493 17.69 -19.89 -0.46
CA LYS A 493 17.98 -20.96 -1.43
C LYS A 493 18.89 -22.03 -0.84
N PHE A 494 19.93 -21.64 -0.10
CA PHE A 494 20.82 -22.58 0.57
C PHE A 494 20.05 -23.48 1.55
N PHE A 495 19.17 -22.93 2.38
CA PHE A 495 18.37 -23.73 3.31
C PHE A 495 17.30 -24.58 2.64
N GLU A 496 16.70 -24.10 1.54
CA GLU A 496 15.80 -24.90 0.70
C GLU A 496 16.54 -26.10 0.09
N ASP A 497 17.73 -25.88 -0.49
CA ASP A 497 18.58 -26.92 -1.08
C ASP A 497 19.00 -27.97 -0.02
N GLN A 498 19.15 -27.56 1.25
CA GLN A 498 19.47 -28.46 2.38
C GLN A 498 18.23 -29.04 3.08
N LYS A 499 17.03 -28.67 2.62
CA LYS A 499 15.71 -29.07 3.18
C LYS A 499 15.52 -28.68 4.65
N CYS A 500 16.08 -27.56 5.09
CA CYS A 500 15.91 -27.08 6.47
C CYS A 500 14.55 -26.40 6.64
N ALA A 501 13.70 -26.91 7.54
CA ALA A 501 12.42 -26.26 7.86
C ALA A 501 12.58 -25.14 8.90
N THR A 502 13.48 -25.31 9.87
CA THR A 502 13.68 -24.35 10.96
C THR A 502 15.05 -23.70 10.84
N VAL A 503 15.09 -22.36 10.84
CA VAL A 503 16.33 -21.59 10.81
C VAL A 503 16.40 -20.68 12.03
N GLN A 504 17.46 -20.83 12.81
CA GLN A 504 17.75 -20.00 13.97
C GLN A 504 18.66 -18.84 13.56
N ILE A 505 18.37 -17.66 14.09
CA ILE A 505 19.14 -16.43 13.85
C ILE A 505 19.46 -15.85 15.23
N GLU A 506 20.69 -15.38 15.41
CA GLU A 506 21.10 -14.71 16.63
C GLU A 506 20.26 -13.42 16.88
N ASN A 507 20.07 -13.07 18.16
CA ASN A 507 19.26 -11.94 18.58
C ASN A 507 19.89 -10.60 18.18
N LEU A 508 19.07 -9.62 17.78
CA LEU A 508 19.54 -8.29 17.38
C LEU A 508 20.29 -7.54 18.49
N GLU A 509 19.95 -7.77 19.75
CA GLU A 509 20.58 -7.10 20.89
C GLU A 509 22.04 -7.51 21.11
N SER A 510 22.42 -8.73 20.74
CA SER A 510 23.82 -9.15 20.80
C SER A 510 24.65 -8.54 19.66
N PHE A 511 24.00 -8.07 18.57
CA PHE A 511 24.68 -7.38 17.46
C PHE A 511 25.03 -5.91 17.74
N ASP A 512 24.19 -5.16 18.45
CA ASP A 512 24.48 -3.75 18.77
C ASP A 512 25.60 -3.61 19.82
N ARG A 513 25.84 -4.66 20.62
CA ARG A 513 26.87 -4.70 21.68
C ARG A 513 28.17 -5.39 21.30
N THR A 514 28.22 -6.09 20.16
CA THR A 514 29.45 -6.65 19.58
C THR A 514 30.31 -5.57 18.90
N SER A 515 30.19 -4.32 19.34
CA SER A 515 31.28 -3.34 19.26
C SER A 515 32.48 -3.88 20.04
N TYR A 516 33.29 -4.68 19.34
CA TYR A 516 34.71 -4.98 19.54
C TYR A 516 35.28 -4.57 20.92
N LYS A 517 35.40 -5.56 21.81
CA LYS A 517 36.56 -5.62 22.70
C LYS A 517 37.74 -6.18 21.91
#